data_AF-A0A931MDI2-F1
#
_entry.id   AF-A0A931MDI2-F1
#
_cell.length_a   1.000
_cell.length_b   1.000
_cell.length_c   1.000
_cell.angle_alpha   90.00
_cell.angle_beta   90.00
_cell.angle_gamma   90.00
#
_symmetry.space_group_name_H-M   'P 1'
#
loop_
_entity.id
_entity.type
_entity.pdbx_description
1 polymer ?
#
loop_
_entity_poly.entity_id
_entity_poly.type
_entity_poly.pdbx_seq_one_letter_code
_entity_poly.pdbx_strand_id
1 'polypeptide(L)'
;RRNPFSSPFPVLNITKNGTMYIAAGHEPFSIHNRLTQDALQLTDNFNIFAKNHTLTFGASFESFKFGNSFNLVGYGPALFSDADIQTFKDSVPVSGKYVFGAYPLDVDVAGAAAAAKADKWAWYYLTVGQLSAYAQDEWQVSDKFRLTYGIRADAPQYYNAKYVAPDGSTSKPTVQNNDNLTLFDKDGKPITNGAGKQLDNTKFPSKKLLLSPRVGFNFDVTGDKTIQIRGGSGLFTGRFPFVWVGNQVGNPFSFFYCVTDKSFKWPQVWRSNLGADFKLKTGTVITTDIAYTKDVNAMMVRNYNLGTPTGTLNSGTGDNRKVYKASDKGTDGLFSTTNAYVFTNTKVGYQFNWSVQAQQNFKNGWYAMAGYNFLIAKDASSVSAEISSDAFDRNPILNNANQAIESNSLYGNKHRFIAAATKRFEYGQDKKYATTISLFGSWTSGNRFAYIYGGDINNDGTASNDLLYVPTDGEIDNMTFAPLTDVNGNTQSAAAQKAAYKAFIAQDKYLSGRRGKHTEKYAGENPWFNQVDMRILQDFNFKNGSKKQTIQLSLDFVNIGNLISSKWGVYKYATTSGYYQPISVSTFDGAGKFTNNPIYQFDPSTKSTFTSSPDIISRWQLQFGVRYIF
;
A
#
# COMPACT_ATOMS: atom_id res chain seq x y z
N ARG A 1 15.15 -13.70 -1.44
CA ARG A 1 16.40 -13.35 -2.14
C ARG A 1 16.05 -12.95 -3.56
N ARG A 2 16.54 -11.81 -4.06
CA ARG A 2 16.42 -11.42 -5.46
C ARG A 2 17.77 -11.67 -6.15
N ASN A 3 17.77 -12.43 -7.24
CA ASN A 3 18.97 -12.72 -8.04
C ASN A 3 18.74 -12.18 -9.44
N PRO A 4 19.23 -10.98 -9.75
CA PRO A 4 19.14 -10.42 -11.10
C PRO A 4 20.02 -11.22 -12.07
N PHE A 5 19.57 -11.34 -13.32
CA PHE A 5 20.32 -11.99 -14.40
C PHE A 5 21.37 -11.08 -15.04
N SER A 6 21.35 -9.78 -14.75
CA SER A 6 22.29 -8.81 -15.29
C SER A 6 23.65 -8.92 -14.60
N SER A 7 24.71 -8.77 -15.39
CA SER A 7 26.05 -8.55 -14.87
C SER A 7 26.10 -7.30 -13.97
N PRO A 8 27.04 -7.21 -13.02
CA PRO A 8 27.29 -5.99 -12.26
C PRO A 8 27.54 -4.82 -13.22
N PHE A 9 26.68 -3.82 -13.15
CA PHE A 9 26.71 -2.65 -14.02
C PHE A 9 25.92 -1.52 -13.34
N PRO A 10 26.34 -0.26 -13.42
CA PRO A 10 25.56 0.87 -12.91
C PRO A 10 24.17 0.99 -13.56
N VAL A 11 23.23 1.72 -12.96
CA VAL A 11 21.91 1.96 -13.56
C VAL A 11 21.92 3.21 -14.39
N LEU A 12 21.53 3.10 -15.66
CA LEU A 12 21.46 4.20 -16.61
C LEU A 12 20.01 4.62 -16.85
N ASN A 13 19.72 5.91 -16.63
CA ASN A 13 18.53 6.55 -17.17
C ASN A 13 18.95 7.44 -18.34
N ILE A 14 18.45 7.11 -19.53
CA ILE A 14 18.66 7.90 -20.74
C ILE A 14 17.32 8.52 -21.09
N THR A 15 17.29 9.85 -21.19
CA THR A 15 16.07 10.58 -21.47
C THR A 15 15.93 10.89 -22.96
N LYS A 16 14.71 11.21 -23.36
CA LYS A 16 14.39 11.83 -24.63
C LYS A 16 13.31 12.86 -24.34
N ASN A 17 13.58 14.13 -24.68
CA ASN A 17 12.67 15.25 -24.41
C ASN A 17 12.25 15.32 -22.92
N GLY A 18 13.22 15.14 -22.01
CA GLY A 18 12.98 15.21 -20.56
C GLY A 18 12.21 14.04 -19.96
N THR A 19 11.87 13.01 -20.74
CA THR A 19 11.22 11.78 -20.25
C THR A 19 12.21 10.62 -20.29
N MET A 20 12.22 9.76 -19.27
CA MET A 20 12.99 8.52 -19.27
C MET A 20 12.59 7.65 -20.48
N TYR A 21 13.53 7.47 -21.41
CA TYR A 21 13.33 6.74 -22.65
C TYR A 21 13.91 5.32 -22.57
N ILE A 22 15.07 5.18 -21.95
CA ILE A 22 15.72 3.88 -21.70
C ILE A 22 16.17 3.84 -20.25
N ALA A 23 15.80 2.77 -19.54
CA ALA A 23 16.40 2.37 -18.28
C ALA A 23 17.24 1.10 -18.54
N ALA A 24 18.52 1.11 -18.21
CA ALA A 24 19.44 0.00 -18.46
C ALA A 24 20.37 -0.26 -17.27
N GLY A 25 21.03 -1.41 -17.26
CA GLY A 25 21.99 -1.80 -16.23
C GLY A 25 21.43 -2.72 -15.14
N HIS A 26 22.13 -2.80 -14.01
CA HIS A 26 21.76 -3.71 -12.93
C HIS A 26 20.68 -3.11 -12.05
N GLU A 27 19.52 -3.77 -11.93
CA GLU A 27 18.40 -3.18 -11.18
C GLU A 27 18.82 -2.74 -9.75
N PRO A 28 18.64 -1.45 -9.39
CA PRO A 28 19.36 -0.83 -8.28
C PRO A 28 18.91 -1.31 -6.90
N PHE A 29 17.76 -1.99 -6.84
CA PHE A 29 17.11 -2.50 -5.64
C PHE A 29 17.33 -4.02 -5.46
N SER A 30 18.15 -4.64 -6.32
CA SER A 30 18.41 -6.08 -6.32
C SER A 30 19.79 -6.46 -5.80
N ILE A 31 20.69 -5.49 -5.64
CA ILE A 31 22.08 -5.71 -5.26
C ILE A 31 22.15 -6.29 -3.85
N HIS A 32 22.57 -7.55 -3.78
CA HIS A 32 22.59 -8.36 -2.57
C HIS A 32 21.32 -8.23 -1.70
N ASN A 33 20.15 -8.12 -2.34
CA ASN A 33 18.86 -8.02 -1.66
C ASN A 33 18.47 -9.38 -1.06
N ARG A 34 18.83 -9.56 0.21
CA ARG A 34 18.66 -10.79 0.98
C ARG A 34 17.95 -10.49 2.28
N LEU A 35 16.89 -11.25 2.53
CA LEU A 35 16.18 -11.30 3.80
C LEU A 35 16.20 -12.74 4.30
N THR A 36 16.71 -12.93 5.51
CA THR A 36 16.53 -14.16 6.29
C THR A 36 15.61 -13.85 7.47
N GLN A 37 14.76 -14.81 7.80
CA GLN A 37 13.81 -14.70 8.89
C GLN A 37 13.71 -16.03 9.61
N ASP A 38 13.98 -16.00 10.92
CA ASP A 38 13.65 -17.10 11.83
C ASP A 38 12.46 -16.65 12.68
N ALA A 39 11.42 -17.48 12.77
CA ALA A 39 10.24 -17.21 13.59
C ALA A 39 10.07 -18.31 14.63
N LEU A 40 9.89 -17.91 15.88
CA LEU A 40 9.48 -18.78 16.98
C LEU A 40 8.12 -18.31 17.49
N GLN A 41 7.18 -19.24 17.61
CA GLN A 41 5.88 -18.99 18.21
C GLN A 41 5.61 -20.10 19.22
N LEU A 42 5.36 -19.71 20.47
CA LEU A 42 4.96 -20.59 21.56
C LEU A 42 3.62 -20.09 22.06
N THR A 43 2.64 -20.97 22.23
CA THR A 43 1.34 -20.61 22.79
C THR A 43 0.85 -21.76 23.64
N ASP A 44 0.41 -21.46 24.85
CA ASP A 44 -0.24 -22.39 25.74
C ASP A 44 -1.63 -21.87 26.11
N ASN A 45 -2.60 -22.79 26.13
CA ASN A 45 -3.99 -22.51 26.47
C ASN A 45 -4.47 -23.53 27.50
N PHE A 46 -4.72 -23.05 28.71
CA PHE A 46 -5.30 -23.83 29.77
C PHE A 46 -6.80 -23.55 29.85
N ASN A 47 -7.61 -24.61 29.69
CA ASN A 47 -9.07 -24.52 29.72
C ASN A 47 -9.65 -25.22 30.95
N ILE A 48 -10.55 -24.55 31.65
CA ILE A 48 -11.35 -25.10 32.75
C ILE A 48 -12.81 -25.14 32.30
N PHE A 49 -13.37 -26.34 32.19
CA PHE A 49 -14.78 -26.55 31.87
C PHE A 49 -15.58 -26.66 33.18
N ALA A 50 -16.47 -25.70 33.44
CA ALA A 50 -17.22 -25.60 34.70
C ALA A 50 -18.70 -25.29 34.44
N LYS A 51 -19.55 -26.33 34.39
CA LYS A 51 -20.99 -26.23 34.08
C LYS A 51 -21.26 -25.32 32.86
N ASN A 52 -21.69 -24.09 33.12
CA ASN A 52 -22.08 -23.10 32.12
C ASN A 52 -20.92 -22.19 31.69
N HIS A 53 -19.71 -22.39 32.22
CA HIS A 53 -18.53 -21.59 31.94
C HIS A 53 -17.44 -22.44 31.31
N THR A 54 -16.74 -21.87 30.34
CA THR A 54 -15.45 -22.36 29.87
C THR A 54 -14.44 -21.24 30.06
N LEU A 55 -13.61 -21.37 31.08
CA LEU A 55 -12.57 -20.39 31.38
C LEU A 55 -11.30 -20.76 30.61
N THR A 56 -10.74 -19.82 29.87
CA THR A 56 -9.46 -19.97 29.18
C THR A 56 -8.44 -19.01 29.78
N PHE A 57 -7.31 -19.53 30.21
CA PHE A 57 -6.12 -18.76 30.55
C PHE A 57 -5.02 -19.14 29.57
N GLY A 58 -4.32 -18.16 29.02
CA GLY A 58 -3.26 -18.48 28.08
C GLY A 58 -2.15 -17.46 28.07
N ALA A 59 -1.01 -17.91 27.60
CA ALA A 59 0.16 -17.10 27.35
C ALA A 59 0.70 -17.41 25.96
N SER A 60 1.25 -16.40 25.30
CA SER A 60 1.83 -16.54 23.98
C SER A 60 3.12 -15.74 23.90
N PHE A 61 4.13 -16.32 23.25
CA PHE A 61 5.37 -15.66 22.94
C PHE A 61 5.68 -15.82 21.47
N GLU A 62 5.89 -14.70 20.78
CA GLU A 62 6.39 -14.69 19.42
C GLU A 62 7.73 -13.96 19.36
N SER A 63 8.66 -14.47 18.57
CA SER A 63 9.93 -13.81 18.28
C SER A 63 10.29 -13.97 16.81
N PHE A 64 10.74 -12.88 16.20
CA PHE A 64 11.19 -12.80 14.82
C PHE A 64 12.61 -12.26 14.79
N LYS A 65 13.52 -13.05 14.23
CA LYS A 65 14.90 -12.67 14.01
C LYS A 65 15.11 -12.46 12.52
N PHE A 66 15.53 -11.26 12.16
CA PHE A 66 15.78 -10.83 10.80
C PHE A 66 17.27 -10.64 10.56
N GLY A 67 17.74 -11.08 9.40
CA GLY A 67 18.95 -10.59 8.77
C GLY A 67 18.57 -9.98 7.44
N ASN A 68 18.75 -8.67 7.29
CA ASN A 68 18.40 -7.97 6.06
C ASN A 68 19.64 -7.30 5.49
N SER A 69 19.85 -7.51 4.21
CA SER A 69 20.88 -6.87 3.41
C SER A 69 20.17 -6.28 2.21
N PHE A 70 20.04 -4.96 2.20
CA PHE A 70 19.40 -4.20 1.14
C PHE A 70 20.33 -3.05 0.78
N ASN A 71 21.20 -3.28 -0.20
CA ASN A 71 22.29 -2.37 -0.56
C ASN A 71 21.88 -1.57 -1.80
N LEU A 72 20.99 -0.60 -1.57
CA LEU A 72 20.58 0.37 -2.58
C LEU A 72 21.82 0.92 -3.28
N VAL A 73 21.79 0.93 -4.62
CA VAL A 73 22.85 1.54 -5.43
C VAL A 73 24.27 1.04 -5.08
N GLY A 74 24.39 -0.22 -4.59
CA GLY A 74 25.65 -0.81 -4.13
C GLY A 74 26.73 -0.99 -5.21
N TYR A 75 26.42 -0.70 -6.47
CA TYR A 75 27.34 -0.67 -7.60
C TYR A 75 27.66 0.75 -8.09
N GLY A 76 27.28 1.78 -7.33
CA GLY A 76 27.57 3.18 -7.63
C GLY A 76 26.41 4.09 -7.23
N PRO A 77 26.66 5.22 -6.55
CA PRO A 77 25.64 6.02 -5.85
C PRO A 77 24.68 6.81 -6.76
N ALA A 78 24.96 6.89 -8.06
CA ALA A 78 24.11 7.62 -8.99
C ALA A 78 23.14 6.64 -9.67
N LEU A 79 21.84 6.90 -9.57
CA LEU A 79 21.00 6.74 -10.75
C LEU A 79 21.55 7.77 -11.73
N PHE A 80 22.14 7.30 -12.81
CA PHE A 80 22.93 8.13 -13.71
C PHE A 80 22.04 9.26 -14.20
N SER A 81 22.46 10.51 -13.93
CA SER A 81 21.72 11.73 -14.24
C SER A 81 21.23 11.72 -15.68
N ASP A 82 19.99 12.14 -15.88
CA ASP A 82 19.23 12.13 -17.14
C ASP A 82 19.99 12.73 -18.34
N ALA A 83 20.87 11.93 -18.97
CA ALA A 83 21.48 12.28 -20.24
C ALA A 83 20.44 12.06 -21.33
N ASP A 84 20.23 13.06 -22.19
CA ASP A 84 19.42 12.81 -23.38
C ASP A 84 20.13 11.80 -24.31
N ILE A 85 19.35 11.14 -25.17
CA ILE A 85 19.85 10.10 -26.08
C ILE A 85 20.99 10.56 -27.00
N GLN A 86 21.05 11.84 -27.35
CA GLN A 86 22.11 12.38 -28.19
C GLN A 86 23.38 12.61 -27.37
N THR A 87 23.25 13.23 -26.18
CA THR A 87 24.35 13.37 -25.21
C THR A 87 24.95 12.01 -24.85
N PHE A 88 24.11 10.99 -24.66
CA PHE A 88 24.56 9.61 -24.41
C PHE A 88 25.37 9.02 -25.56
N LYS A 89 25.03 9.31 -26.82
CA LYS A 89 25.80 8.81 -27.97
C LYS A 89 27.12 9.56 -28.14
N ASP A 90 27.11 10.86 -27.91
CA ASP A 90 28.22 11.75 -28.29
C ASP A 90 29.29 11.86 -27.19
N SER A 91 28.90 11.79 -25.91
CA SER A 91 29.75 12.24 -24.80
C SER A 91 29.92 11.23 -23.66
N VAL A 92 29.19 10.12 -23.67
CA VAL A 92 29.20 9.10 -22.61
C VAL A 92 30.13 7.89 -22.87
N PRO A 93 30.32 7.37 -24.11
CA PRO A 93 31.16 6.19 -24.30
C PRO A 93 32.61 6.46 -23.88
N VAL A 94 33.25 5.43 -23.30
CA VAL A 94 34.64 5.27 -22.84
C VAL A 94 35.55 6.50 -23.04
N SER A 95 36.08 7.06 -21.94
CA SER A 95 36.86 8.31 -21.90
C SER A 95 36.08 9.59 -22.26
N GLY A 96 34.73 9.52 -22.26
CA GLY A 96 33.85 10.67 -22.42
C GLY A 96 33.95 11.68 -21.26
N LYS A 97 33.61 12.94 -21.53
CA LYS A 97 33.58 14.02 -20.52
C LYS A 97 32.31 14.04 -19.67
N TYR A 98 31.31 13.23 -20.03
CA TYR A 98 30.04 13.20 -19.32
C TYR A 98 30.14 12.34 -18.05
N VAL A 99 29.92 12.99 -16.91
CA VAL A 99 30.01 12.39 -15.57
C VAL A 99 28.61 12.20 -15.03
N PHE A 100 28.32 11.01 -14.52
CA PHE A 100 27.03 10.70 -13.91
C PHE A 100 27.17 10.67 -12.39
N GLY A 101 26.98 11.83 -11.77
CA GLY A 101 27.28 12.02 -10.35
C GLY A 101 28.77 12.32 -10.15
N ALA A 102 29.55 11.35 -9.66
CA ALA A 102 30.93 11.58 -9.24
C ALA A 102 32.00 11.15 -10.26
N TYR A 103 31.71 10.17 -11.12
CA TYR A 103 32.70 9.61 -12.05
C TYR A 103 32.13 9.40 -13.48
N PRO A 104 33.01 9.32 -14.50
CA PRO A 104 32.64 8.84 -15.84
C PRO A 104 32.17 7.37 -15.82
N LEU A 105 31.38 6.99 -16.82
CA LEU A 105 30.74 5.67 -16.88
C LEU A 105 31.73 4.50 -16.80
N ASP A 106 32.90 4.58 -17.42
CA ASP A 106 33.91 3.51 -17.39
C ASP A 106 34.48 3.28 -15.98
N VAL A 107 34.68 4.36 -15.21
CA VAL A 107 35.10 4.29 -13.81
C VAL A 107 34.01 3.63 -12.95
N ASP A 108 32.75 4.01 -13.15
CA ASP A 108 31.63 3.42 -12.41
C ASP A 108 31.40 1.95 -12.77
N VAL A 109 31.57 1.58 -14.05
CA VAL A 109 31.53 0.17 -14.47
C VAL A 109 32.64 -0.64 -13.81
N ALA A 110 33.86 -0.11 -13.76
CA ALA A 110 34.96 -0.74 -13.05
C ALA A 110 34.68 -0.84 -11.54
N GLY A 111 34.09 0.20 -10.95
CA GLY A 111 33.65 0.24 -9.56
C GLY A 111 32.58 -0.81 -9.25
N ALA A 112 31.57 -0.96 -10.10
CA ALA A 112 30.53 -1.98 -10.01
C ALA A 112 31.14 -3.40 -10.04
N ALA A 113 32.05 -3.66 -10.97
CA ALA A 113 32.75 -4.94 -11.07
C ALA A 113 33.63 -5.21 -9.84
N ALA A 114 34.33 -4.19 -9.33
CA ALA A 114 35.16 -4.30 -8.13
C ALA A 114 34.32 -4.57 -6.88
N ALA A 115 33.20 -3.87 -6.70
CA ALA A 115 32.25 -4.08 -5.60
C ALA A 115 31.66 -5.49 -5.64
N ALA A 116 31.23 -5.96 -6.82
CA ALA A 116 30.74 -7.31 -7.01
C ALA A 116 31.81 -8.37 -6.68
N LYS A 117 33.06 -8.14 -7.08
CA LYS A 117 34.19 -9.03 -6.77
C LYS A 117 34.54 -9.03 -5.28
N ALA A 118 34.42 -7.89 -4.61
CA ALA A 118 34.66 -7.77 -3.18
C ALA A 118 33.60 -8.51 -2.36
N ASP A 119 32.35 -8.57 -2.84
CA ASP A 119 31.19 -9.23 -2.21
C ASP A 119 31.00 -8.84 -0.74
N LYS A 120 31.21 -7.55 -0.47
CA LYS A 120 31.16 -6.93 0.86
C LYS A 120 29.95 -6.04 0.96
N TRP A 121 28.98 -6.44 1.78
CA TRP A 121 27.65 -5.82 1.83
C TRP A 121 27.26 -5.42 3.24
N ALA A 122 26.51 -4.33 3.36
CA ALA A 122 25.91 -3.95 4.63
C ALA A 122 24.83 -4.96 5.02
N TRP A 123 24.80 -5.31 6.31
CA TRP A 123 23.77 -6.12 6.92
C TRP A 123 23.23 -5.43 8.15
N TYR A 124 21.92 -5.47 8.33
CA TYR A 124 21.29 -5.12 9.58
C TYR A 124 20.48 -6.30 10.10
N TYR A 125 20.72 -6.60 11.38
CA TYR A 125 20.03 -7.67 12.08
C TYR A 125 19.13 -7.06 13.14
N LEU A 126 17.94 -7.65 13.30
CA LEU A 126 16.93 -7.18 14.23
C LEU A 126 16.21 -8.38 14.82
N THR A 127 16.04 -8.42 16.13
CA THR A 127 15.20 -9.39 16.83
C THR A 127 14.12 -8.66 17.61
N VAL A 128 12.87 -8.94 17.24
CA VAL A 128 11.66 -8.36 17.85
C VAL A 128 10.76 -9.49 18.32
N GLY A 129 9.93 -9.22 19.32
CA GLY A 129 8.96 -10.19 19.78
C GLY A 129 7.76 -9.56 20.46
N GLN A 130 6.83 -10.41 20.88
CA GLN A 130 5.67 -10.04 21.66
C GLN A 130 5.47 -11.11 22.73
N LEU A 131 5.36 -10.68 23.97
CA LEU A 131 4.88 -11.53 25.07
C LEU A 131 3.43 -11.15 25.34
N SER A 132 2.55 -12.14 25.43
CA SER A 132 1.14 -11.92 25.69
C SER A 132 0.61 -12.84 26.77
N ALA A 133 -0.34 -12.35 27.54
CA ALA A 133 -1.13 -13.13 28.47
C ALA A 133 -2.61 -12.76 28.32
N TYR A 134 -3.51 -13.72 28.53
CA TYR A 134 -4.94 -13.48 28.40
C TYR A 134 -5.76 -14.39 29.31
N ALA A 135 -6.93 -13.88 29.68
CA ALA A 135 -7.97 -14.61 30.37
C ALA A 135 -9.31 -14.34 29.68
N GLN A 136 -10.12 -15.37 29.53
CA GLN A 136 -11.43 -15.32 28.88
C GLN A 136 -12.39 -16.24 29.61
N ASP A 137 -13.65 -15.85 29.68
CA ASP A 137 -14.77 -16.71 30.04
C ASP A 137 -15.73 -16.79 28.84
N GLU A 138 -16.08 -18.01 28.46
CA GLU A 138 -17.25 -18.29 27.64
C GLU A 138 -18.38 -18.81 28.54
N TRP A 139 -19.37 -17.95 28.77
CA TRP A 139 -20.49 -18.19 29.64
C TRP A 139 -21.77 -18.49 28.84
N GLN A 140 -22.24 -19.72 28.94
CA GLN A 140 -23.56 -20.17 28.49
C GLN A 140 -24.62 -19.71 29.50
N VAL A 141 -25.09 -18.46 29.37
CA VAL A 141 -26.06 -17.85 30.29
C VAL A 141 -27.41 -18.58 30.27
N SER A 142 -27.83 -19.06 29.10
CA SER A 142 -29.01 -19.92 28.89
C SER A 142 -28.79 -20.80 27.66
N ASP A 143 -29.65 -21.78 27.37
CA ASP A 143 -29.54 -22.61 26.15
C ASP A 143 -29.52 -21.81 24.84
N LYS A 144 -30.00 -20.57 24.87
CA LYS A 144 -30.13 -19.67 23.72
C LYS A 144 -29.06 -18.58 23.67
N PHE A 145 -28.45 -18.21 24.79
CA PHE A 145 -27.56 -17.05 24.87
C PHE A 145 -26.20 -17.42 25.45
N ARG A 146 -25.15 -17.09 24.70
CA ARG A 146 -23.76 -17.26 25.10
C ARG A 146 -23.06 -15.91 25.09
N LEU A 147 -22.39 -15.58 26.19
CA LEU A 147 -21.57 -14.38 26.35
C LEU A 147 -20.11 -14.80 26.45
N THR A 148 -19.24 -14.15 25.71
CA THR A 148 -17.78 -14.35 25.78
C THR A 148 -17.14 -13.02 26.16
N TYR A 149 -16.33 -12.98 27.19
CA TYR A 149 -15.62 -11.77 27.59
C TYR A 149 -14.23 -12.11 28.10
N GLY A 150 -13.29 -11.20 27.90
CA GLY A 150 -11.92 -11.44 28.28
C GLY A 150 -11.04 -10.22 28.12
N ILE A 151 -9.82 -10.38 28.59
CA ILE A 151 -8.75 -9.39 28.46
C ILE A 151 -7.50 -10.07 27.97
N ARG A 152 -6.82 -9.39 27.04
CA ARG A 152 -5.47 -9.74 26.61
C ARG A 152 -4.53 -8.60 26.92
N ALA A 153 -3.34 -8.91 27.39
CA ALA A 153 -2.25 -7.97 27.54
C ALA A 153 -1.12 -8.37 26.60
N ASP A 154 -0.63 -7.43 25.78
CA ASP A 154 0.47 -7.62 24.83
C ASP A 154 1.63 -6.70 25.20
N ALA A 155 2.83 -7.25 25.35
CA ALA A 155 4.06 -6.54 25.67
C ALA A 155 5.05 -6.68 24.50
N PRO A 156 5.18 -5.65 23.64
CA PRO A 156 6.23 -5.56 22.63
C PRO A 156 7.63 -5.72 23.20
N GLN A 157 8.48 -6.46 22.49
CA GLN A 157 9.87 -6.70 22.85
C GLN A 157 10.79 -6.36 21.68
N TYR A 158 11.89 -5.67 22.01
CA TYR A 158 13.01 -5.38 21.12
C TYR A 158 14.24 -5.93 21.84
N TYR A 159 14.88 -6.96 21.27
CA TYR A 159 15.91 -7.74 21.94
C TYR A 159 17.31 -7.35 21.48
N ASN A 160 17.69 -7.79 20.28
CA ASN A 160 19.02 -7.61 19.73
C ASN A 160 18.92 -6.88 18.39
N ALA A 161 19.83 -5.97 18.14
CA ALA A 161 20.06 -5.42 16.81
C ALA A 161 21.55 -5.13 16.61
N LYS A 162 21.99 -5.19 15.36
CA LYS A 162 23.32 -4.73 14.96
C LYS A 162 23.30 -4.27 13.50
N TYR A 163 24.10 -3.26 13.21
CA TYR A 163 24.54 -2.92 11.87
C TYR A 163 25.93 -3.50 11.62
N VAL A 164 26.15 -4.06 10.44
CA VAL A 164 27.45 -4.51 9.93
C VAL A 164 27.70 -3.75 8.65
N ALA A 165 28.77 -2.97 8.59
CA ALA A 165 29.15 -2.23 7.41
C ALA A 165 29.85 -3.16 6.38
N PRO A 166 29.99 -2.74 5.11
CA PRO A 166 30.71 -3.51 4.09
C PRO A 166 32.14 -3.88 4.47
N ASP A 167 32.83 -3.04 5.25
CA ASP A 167 34.19 -3.32 5.74
C ASP A 167 34.25 -4.38 6.87
N GLY A 168 33.09 -4.83 7.37
CA GLY A 168 32.95 -5.79 8.45
C GLY A 168 32.85 -5.17 9.86
N SER A 169 32.99 -3.86 9.99
CA SER A 169 32.79 -3.15 11.26
C SER A 169 31.34 -3.32 11.75
N THR A 170 31.15 -3.37 13.07
CA THR A 170 29.82 -3.60 13.66
C THR A 170 29.45 -2.52 14.68
N SER A 171 28.20 -2.09 14.68
CA SER A 171 27.63 -1.14 15.64
C SER A 171 26.34 -1.70 16.24
N LYS A 172 26.09 -1.43 17.53
CA LYS A 172 24.91 -1.94 18.27
C LYS A 172 24.18 -0.79 18.98
N PRO A 173 22.84 -0.67 18.84
CA PRO A 173 22.00 -1.43 17.91
C PRO A 173 22.21 -1.05 16.44
N THR A 174 22.75 0.15 16.18
CA THR A 174 23.02 0.73 14.87
C THR A 174 24.22 1.69 14.96
N VAL A 175 24.65 2.29 13.85
CA VAL A 175 25.60 3.42 13.84
C VAL A 175 24.90 4.64 14.43
N GLN A 176 25.53 5.31 15.40
CA GLN A 176 24.99 6.53 15.98
C GLN A 176 25.06 7.67 14.97
N ASN A 177 23.95 8.40 14.81
CA ASN A 177 23.98 9.68 14.10
C ASN A 177 24.55 10.76 15.03
N ASN A 178 25.66 11.38 14.64
CA ASN A 178 26.37 12.41 15.41
C ASN A 178 26.30 13.80 14.78
N ASP A 179 25.56 13.95 13.68
CA ASP A 179 25.46 15.24 13.00
C ASP A 179 24.57 16.17 13.85
N ASN A 180 24.94 17.44 13.93
CA ASN A 180 24.16 18.43 14.68
C ASN A 180 23.02 18.96 13.81
N LEU A 181 21.91 18.22 13.76
CA LEU A 181 20.77 18.54 12.89
C LEU A 181 19.77 19.45 13.60
N THR A 182 19.24 20.42 12.86
CA THR A 182 18.03 21.15 13.27
C THR A 182 16.83 20.37 12.78
N LEU A 183 16.02 19.82 13.69
CA LEU A 183 14.84 19.02 13.34
C LEU A 183 13.61 19.51 14.11
N PHE A 184 12.43 19.02 13.72
CA PHE A 184 11.15 19.33 14.33
C PHE A 184 10.41 18.07 14.75
N ASP A 185 9.62 18.13 15.81
CA ASP A 185 8.70 17.07 16.18
C ASP A 185 7.43 17.09 15.32
N LYS A 186 6.52 16.14 15.57
CA LYS A 186 5.22 16.04 14.88
C LYS A 186 4.33 17.28 14.99
N ASP A 187 4.56 18.15 15.96
CA ASP A 187 3.81 19.39 16.21
C ASP A 187 4.58 20.62 15.69
N GLY A 188 5.70 20.42 14.99
CA GLY A 188 6.52 21.48 14.41
C GLY A 188 7.45 22.17 15.42
N LYS A 189 7.68 21.59 16.60
CA LYS A 189 8.58 22.17 17.61
C LYS A 189 10.02 21.71 17.40
N PRO A 190 11.03 22.60 17.54
CA PRO A 190 12.43 22.20 17.39
C PRO A 190 12.86 21.10 18.37
N ILE A 191 13.64 20.14 17.88
CA ILE A 191 14.20 19.02 18.65
C ILE A 191 15.66 18.76 18.23
N THR A 192 16.39 18.00 19.05
CA THR A 192 17.77 17.59 18.77
C THR A 192 17.88 16.09 18.54
N ASN A 193 18.84 15.68 17.71
CA ASN A 193 19.15 14.28 17.42
C ASN A 193 20.44 13.80 18.11
N GLY A 194 20.59 12.48 18.22
CA GLY A 194 21.77 11.81 18.74
C GLY A 194 21.49 10.99 20.00
N ALA A 195 22.51 10.27 20.47
CA ALA A 195 22.35 9.39 21.63
C ALA A 195 21.90 10.17 22.88
N GLY A 196 20.82 9.69 23.51
CA GLY A 196 20.22 10.32 24.69
C GLY A 196 19.37 11.56 24.41
N LYS A 197 19.28 12.03 23.16
CA LYS A 197 18.46 13.19 22.77
C LYS A 197 17.00 12.80 22.45
N GLN A 198 16.19 13.79 22.05
CA GLN A 198 14.79 13.57 21.69
C GLN A 198 14.65 12.58 20.54
N LEU A 199 15.38 12.79 19.43
CA LEU A 199 15.42 11.87 18.30
C LEU A 199 16.69 11.03 18.31
N ASP A 200 16.59 9.81 18.81
CA ASP A 200 17.73 8.94 19.10
C ASP A 200 17.56 7.60 18.40
N ASN A 201 18.31 7.39 17.31
CA ASN A 201 18.28 6.15 16.55
C ASN A 201 18.94 4.95 17.26
N THR A 202 19.65 5.18 18.36
CA THR A 202 20.26 4.11 19.17
C THR A 202 19.28 3.48 20.16
N LYS A 203 18.03 3.96 20.22
CA LYS A 203 16.99 3.44 21.11
C LYS A 203 15.75 3.03 20.32
N PHE A 204 15.28 1.81 20.56
CA PHE A 204 13.99 1.34 20.06
C PHE A 204 12.82 1.91 20.85
N PRO A 205 11.58 1.82 20.33
CA PRO A 205 10.39 2.26 21.03
C PRO A 205 10.22 1.63 22.43
N SER A 206 9.52 2.35 23.29
CA SER A 206 9.20 1.90 24.64
C SER A 206 8.35 0.63 24.65
N LYS A 207 8.68 -0.31 25.56
CA LYS A 207 7.97 -1.60 25.74
C LYS A 207 6.67 -1.43 26.52
N LYS A 208 5.76 -0.56 26.08
CA LYS A 208 4.50 -0.28 26.78
C LYS A 208 3.56 -1.48 26.68
N LEU A 209 2.98 -1.88 27.82
CA LEU A 209 1.92 -2.89 27.86
C LEU A 209 0.67 -2.38 27.15
N LEU A 210 0.09 -3.21 26.28
CA LEU A 210 -1.10 -2.92 25.51
C LEU A 210 -2.24 -3.84 25.99
N LEU A 211 -3.25 -3.27 26.64
CA LEU A 211 -4.42 -4.02 27.10
C LEU A 211 -5.48 -4.05 26.01
N SER A 212 -6.10 -5.19 25.80
CA SER A 212 -7.08 -5.49 24.76
C SER A 212 -8.31 -6.17 25.38
N PRO A 213 -9.21 -5.43 26.04
CA PRO A 213 -10.49 -5.97 26.53
C PRO A 213 -11.42 -6.28 25.36
N ARG A 214 -12.20 -7.36 25.49
CA ARG A 214 -13.12 -7.85 24.46
C ARG A 214 -14.38 -8.42 25.11
N VAL A 215 -15.51 -8.19 24.46
CA VAL A 215 -16.79 -8.81 24.76
C VAL A 215 -17.45 -9.21 23.45
N GLY A 216 -18.11 -10.35 23.44
CA GLY A 216 -18.86 -10.88 22.32
C GLY A 216 -20.03 -11.71 22.81
N PHE A 217 -21.02 -11.92 21.95
CA PHE A 217 -22.18 -12.74 22.27
C PHE A 217 -22.70 -13.49 21.05
N ASN A 218 -23.42 -14.56 21.32
CA ASN A 218 -24.20 -15.29 20.34
C ASN A 218 -25.58 -15.60 20.95
N PHE A 219 -26.64 -15.27 20.21
CA PHE A 219 -28.02 -15.40 20.64
C PHE A 219 -28.85 -16.14 19.59
N ASP A 220 -29.28 -17.36 19.91
CA ASP A 220 -30.30 -18.11 19.17
C ASP A 220 -31.69 -17.69 19.64
N VAL A 221 -32.27 -16.70 18.95
CA VAL A 221 -33.52 -16.03 19.35
C VAL A 221 -34.67 -17.04 19.45
N THR A 222 -34.73 -17.98 18.52
CA THR A 222 -35.81 -18.97 18.41
C THR A 222 -35.51 -20.23 19.21
N GLY A 223 -34.23 -20.60 19.38
CA GLY A 223 -33.80 -21.84 20.02
C GLY A 223 -33.66 -23.02 19.05
N ASP A 224 -33.97 -22.81 17.77
CA ASP A 224 -33.84 -23.78 16.68
C ASP A 224 -32.85 -23.31 15.60
N LYS A 225 -32.06 -22.27 15.90
CA LYS A 225 -31.04 -21.66 15.03
C LYS A 225 -31.60 -21.03 13.75
N THR A 226 -32.90 -20.78 13.67
CA THR A 226 -33.49 -20.10 12.50
C THR A 226 -33.30 -18.60 12.52
N ILE A 227 -33.17 -17.98 13.70
CA ILE A 227 -32.76 -16.58 13.86
C ILE A 227 -31.60 -16.53 14.84
N GLN A 228 -30.40 -16.23 14.34
CA GLN A 228 -29.22 -16.03 15.18
C GLN A 228 -28.76 -14.59 15.10
N ILE A 229 -28.46 -13.99 16.26
CA ILE A 229 -27.84 -12.68 16.37
C ILE A 229 -26.49 -12.87 17.05
N ARG A 230 -25.44 -12.31 16.48
CA ARG A 230 -24.08 -12.35 17.00
C ARG A 230 -23.49 -10.96 17.00
N GLY A 231 -22.59 -10.67 17.94
CA GLY A 231 -21.93 -9.38 17.94
C GLY A 231 -20.80 -9.33 18.94
N GLY A 232 -20.07 -8.23 18.93
CA GLY A 232 -19.01 -8.00 19.91
C GLY A 232 -18.35 -6.65 19.75
N SER A 233 -17.61 -6.27 20.78
CA SER A 233 -16.83 -5.04 20.84
C SER A 233 -15.51 -5.31 21.58
N GLY A 234 -14.43 -4.69 21.12
CA GLY A 234 -13.17 -4.80 21.82
C GLY A 234 -12.01 -4.09 21.15
N LEU A 235 -10.88 -4.10 21.85
CA LEU A 235 -9.62 -3.59 21.35
C LEU A 235 -8.73 -4.74 20.86
N PHE A 236 -8.04 -4.52 19.75
CA PHE A 236 -7.23 -5.52 19.07
C PHE A 236 -5.85 -4.94 18.76
N THR A 237 -4.81 -5.53 19.35
CA THR A 237 -3.42 -5.27 19.00
C THR A 237 -3.02 -6.07 17.77
N GLY A 238 -2.49 -5.39 16.76
CA GLY A 238 -1.89 -5.98 15.58
C GLY A 238 -0.36 -5.90 15.60
N ARG A 239 0.27 -6.66 14.71
CA ARG A 239 1.68 -6.47 14.36
C ARG A 239 1.80 -5.38 13.31
N PHE A 240 3.00 -4.84 13.13
CA PHE A 240 3.35 -3.97 12.03
C PHE A 240 4.57 -4.52 11.27
N PRO A 241 4.80 -4.11 10.02
CA PRO A 241 5.99 -4.52 9.27
C PRO A 241 7.28 -4.14 10.01
N PHE A 242 8.02 -5.15 10.47
CA PHE A 242 9.25 -4.93 11.23
C PHE A 242 10.41 -4.37 10.41
N VAL A 243 10.30 -4.37 9.07
CA VAL A 243 11.24 -3.69 8.18
C VAL A 243 11.35 -2.19 8.52
N TRP A 244 10.28 -1.57 9.02
CA TRP A 244 10.27 -0.16 9.43
C TRP A 244 11.13 0.11 10.67
N VAL A 245 11.16 -0.83 11.63
CA VAL A 245 12.15 -0.79 12.73
C VAL A 245 13.54 -1.14 12.21
N GLY A 246 13.62 -2.04 11.23
CA GLY A 246 14.87 -2.38 10.54
C GLY A 246 15.50 -1.18 9.83
N ASN A 247 14.70 -0.27 9.24
CA ASN A 247 15.18 0.96 8.63
C ASN A 247 15.95 1.83 9.63
N GLN A 248 15.50 1.91 10.88
CA GLN A 248 16.24 2.63 11.93
C GLN A 248 17.64 2.03 12.17
N VAL A 249 17.79 0.72 11.96
CA VAL A 249 19.09 0.05 12.09
C VAL A 249 19.96 0.26 10.85
N GLY A 250 19.37 0.16 9.65
CA GLY A 250 20.10 0.20 8.38
C GLY A 250 20.40 1.60 7.85
N ASN A 251 19.58 2.61 8.20
CA ASN A 251 19.62 3.96 7.61
C ASN A 251 19.80 5.06 8.69
N PRO A 252 20.95 5.11 9.37
CA PRO A 252 21.22 6.10 10.42
C PRO A 252 21.78 7.43 9.90
N PHE A 253 21.99 7.59 8.60
CA PHE A 253 22.75 8.72 8.02
C PHE A 253 21.88 9.95 7.78
N SER A 254 22.40 11.16 7.93
CA SER A 254 21.59 12.40 7.90
C SER A 254 20.90 12.70 6.56
N PHE A 255 21.49 12.27 5.44
CA PHE A 255 20.85 12.35 4.13
C PHE A 255 19.68 11.37 3.96
N PHE A 256 19.57 10.37 4.86
CA PHE A 256 18.54 9.35 4.83
C PHE A 256 18.21 8.80 6.23
N TYR A 257 17.84 9.69 7.16
CA TYR A 257 17.78 9.36 8.57
C TYR A 257 16.44 8.74 8.94
N CYS A 258 16.40 7.43 9.19
CA CYS A 258 15.18 6.72 9.57
C CYS A 258 15.15 6.44 11.08
N VAL A 259 14.03 6.71 11.74
CA VAL A 259 13.86 6.46 13.19
C VAL A 259 12.44 5.99 13.48
N THR A 260 12.25 5.15 14.51
CA THR A 260 10.91 4.93 15.09
C THR A 260 10.79 5.72 16.38
N ASP A 261 9.72 6.50 16.52
CA ASP A 261 9.51 7.36 17.70
C ASP A 261 9.52 6.55 19.01
N LYS A 262 10.16 7.07 20.06
CA LYS A 262 10.29 6.38 21.36
C LYS A 262 8.93 6.05 21.98
N SER A 263 7.91 6.85 21.71
CA SER A 263 6.55 6.67 22.21
C SER A 263 5.67 5.80 21.30
N PHE A 264 6.21 5.34 20.17
CA PHE A 264 5.49 4.46 19.23
C PHE A 264 4.98 3.20 19.95
N LYS A 265 3.73 2.87 19.67
CA LYS A 265 3.01 1.68 20.11
C LYS A 265 2.65 0.85 18.90
N TRP A 266 2.61 -0.46 19.10
CA TRP A 266 2.11 -1.36 18.07
C TRP A 266 0.66 -1.03 17.71
N PRO A 267 0.25 -1.31 16.46
CA PRO A 267 -1.06 -0.88 15.98
C PRO A 267 -2.18 -1.45 16.83
N GLN A 268 -3.14 -0.61 17.19
CA GLN A 268 -4.35 -1.03 17.88
C GLN A 268 -5.56 -0.44 17.19
N VAL A 269 -6.61 -1.26 17.08
CA VAL A 269 -7.92 -0.83 16.60
C VAL A 269 -9.00 -1.21 17.58
N TRP A 270 -9.97 -0.33 17.76
CA TRP A 270 -11.24 -0.66 18.41
C TRP A 270 -12.20 -1.17 17.37
N ARG A 271 -12.80 -2.35 17.55
CA ARG A 271 -13.77 -2.90 16.60
C ARG A 271 -15.05 -3.28 17.31
N SER A 272 -16.18 -2.90 16.71
CA SER A 272 -17.52 -3.35 17.10
C SER A 272 -18.23 -3.95 15.90
N ASN A 273 -18.95 -5.05 16.09
CA ASN A 273 -19.73 -5.69 15.04
C ASN A 273 -21.06 -6.23 15.56
N LEU A 274 -22.01 -6.36 14.64
CA LEU A 274 -23.31 -6.98 14.84
C LEU A 274 -23.70 -7.70 13.55
N GLY A 275 -24.03 -8.98 13.65
CA GLY A 275 -24.47 -9.81 12.54
C GLY A 275 -25.73 -10.59 12.89
N ALA A 276 -26.51 -10.91 11.86
CA ALA A 276 -27.72 -11.71 11.98
C ALA A 276 -27.84 -12.71 10.84
N ASP A 277 -28.27 -13.94 11.17
CA ASP A 277 -28.64 -14.98 10.22
C ASP A 277 -30.13 -15.29 10.34
N PHE A 278 -30.80 -15.38 9.19
CA PHE A 278 -32.21 -15.74 9.07
C PHE A 278 -32.34 -16.94 8.14
N LYS A 279 -32.86 -18.05 8.66
CA LYS A 279 -33.25 -19.21 7.87
C LYS A 279 -34.76 -19.15 7.61
N LEU A 280 -35.13 -18.81 6.38
CA LEU A 280 -36.53 -18.73 5.97
C LEU A 280 -37.14 -20.14 5.81
N LYS A 281 -38.48 -20.22 5.86
CA LYS A 281 -39.23 -21.48 5.63
C LYS A 281 -38.96 -22.10 4.25
N THR A 282 -38.58 -21.28 3.27
CA THR A 282 -38.15 -21.70 1.92
C THR A 282 -36.82 -22.46 1.91
N GLY A 283 -36.07 -22.46 3.02
CA GLY A 283 -34.70 -22.94 3.11
C GLY A 283 -33.64 -21.89 2.74
N THR A 284 -34.06 -20.66 2.41
CA THR A 284 -33.15 -19.56 2.10
C THR A 284 -32.47 -19.11 3.37
N VAL A 285 -31.15 -18.93 3.31
CA VAL A 285 -30.38 -18.33 4.41
C VAL A 285 -30.00 -16.91 4.00
N ILE A 286 -30.40 -15.94 4.81
CA ILE A 286 -30.03 -14.53 4.66
C ILE A 286 -29.10 -14.19 5.82
N THR A 287 -27.94 -13.62 5.51
CA THR A 287 -26.96 -13.15 6.50
C THR A 287 -26.72 -11.67 6.27
N THR A 288 -26.66 -10.88 7.33
CA THR A 288 -26.20 -9.49 7.27
C THR A 288 -25.27 -9.18 8.42
N ASP A 289 -24.21 -8.42 8.15
CA ASP A 289 -23.22 -8.00 9.13
C ASP A 289 -22.93 -6.51 9.01
N ILE A 290 -22.77 -5.84 10.14
CA ILE A 290 -22.25 -4.47 10.24
C ILE A 290 -21.01 -4.51 11.13
N ALA A 291 -19.94 -3.82 10.72
CA ALA A 291 -18.72 -3.67 11.49
C ALA A 291 -18.21 -2.22 11.42
N TYR A 292 -17.83 -1.68 12.58
CA TYR A 292 -17.13 -0.41 12.70
C TYR A 292 -15.77 -0.65 13.37
N THR A 293 -14.70 -0.16 12.76
CA THR A 293 -13.34 -0.24 13.28
C THR A 293 -12.76 1.17 13.38
N LYS A 294 -12.21 1.56 14.52
CA LYS A 294 -11.57 2.86 14.74
C LYS A 294 -10.09 2.65 15.05
N ASP A 295 -9.24 3.44 14.42
CA ASP A 295 -7.81 3.41 14.71
C ASP A 295 -7.51 4.07 16.06
N VAL A 296 -6.74 3.37 16.89
CA VAL A 296 -6.28 3.85 18.21
C VAL A 296 -4.80 4.17 18.18
N ASN A 297 -3.98 3.31 17.56
CA ASN A 297 -2.56 3.55 17.31
C ASN A 297 -2.22 3.27 15.84
N ALA A 298 -2.86 3.95 14.87
CA ALA A 298 -2.46 3.83 13.47
C ALA A 298 -1.03 4.34 13.24
N MET A 299 -0.36 3.83 12.21
CA MET A 299 1.01 4.23 11.86
C MET A 299 1.00 5.37 10.84
N MET A 300 1.98 6.27 10.93
CA MET A 300 2.23 7.31 9.94
C MET A 300 3.74 7.63 9.95
N VAL A 301 4.33 7.86 8.78
CA VAL A 301 5.67 8.44 8.68
C VAL A 301 5.55 9.96 8.60
N ARG A 302 6.44 10.63 9.32
CA ARG A 302 6.60 12.09 9.29
C ARG A 302 8.03 12.43 8.93
N ASN A 303 8.25 13.50 8.18
CA ASN A 303 9.59 14.00 7.92
C ASN A 303 9.92 15.09 8.93
N TYR A 304 10.69 14.76 9.96
CA TYR A 304 11.10 15.68 11.03
C TYR A 304 12.11 16.74 10.56
N ASN A 305 12.56 16.69 9.30
CA ASN A 305 13.21 17.85 8.68
C ASN A 305 12.22 19.01 8.43
N LEU A 306 10.92 18.73 8.41
CA LEU A 306 9.89 19.73 8.11
C LEU A 306 9.16 20.16 9.38
N GLY A 307 9.17 21.46 9.66
CA GLY A 307 8.39 22.10 10.70
C GLY A 307 6.94 22.36 10.27
N THR A 308 6.36 23.47 10.76
CA THR A 308 5.05 23.94 10.28
C THR A 308 5.24 24.91 9.11
N PRO A 309 4.58 24.72 7.96
CA PRO A 309 4.75 25.61 6.82
C PRO A 309 4.18 27.00 7.12
N THR A 310 4.97 28.04 6.88
CA THR A 310 4.61 29.45 7.15
C THR A 310 4.40 30.29 5.88
N GLY A 311 4.70 29.73 4.72
CA GLY A 311 4.41 30.35 3.42
C GLY A 311 2.99 30.11 2.93
N THR A 312 2.60 30.89 1.92
CA THR A 312 1.41 30.64 1.11
C THR A 312 1.83 30.71 -0.36
N LEU A 313 1.33 29.77 -1.16
CA LEU A 313 1.62 29.65 -2.58
C LEU A 313 1.16 30.92 -3.32
N ASN A 314 1.99 31.39 -4.24
CA ASN A 314 1.63 32.45 -5.18
C ASN A 314 1.42 31.86 -6.59
N SER A 315 0.30 31.16 -6.78
CA SER A 315 0.03 30.47 -8.04
C SER A 315 -0.49 31.36 -9.17
N GLY A 316 -0.94 32.58 -8.85
CA GLY A 316 -1.76 33.38 -9.78
C GLY A 316 -3.18 32.81 -10.01
N THR A 317 -3.57 31.82 -9.20
CA THR A 317 -4.91 31.18 -9.20
C THR A 317 -5.48 31.19 -7.78
N GLY A 318 -6.63 30.55 -7.54
CA GLY A 318 -7.20 30.32 -6.20
C GLY A 318 -6.45 29.28 -5.36
N ASP A 319 -5.36 28.70 -5.86
CA ASP A 319 -4.50 27.80 -5.08
C ASP A 319 -3.64 28.57 -4.07
N ASN A 320 -4.17 28.73 -2.87
CA ASN A 320 -3.54 29.42 -1.75
C ASN A 320 -2.98 28.48 -0.68
N ARG A 321 -2.58 27.25 -1.07
CA ARG A 321 -2.01 26.25 -0.15
C ARG A 321 -0.83 26.81 0.64
N LYS A 322 -0.56 26.19 1.79
CA LYS A 322 0.66 26.47 2.57
C LYS A 322 1.87 25.85 1.88
N VAL A 323 2.99 26.57 1.94
CA VAL A 323 4.28 26.15 1.39
C VAL A 323 5.38 26.30 2.43
N TYR A 324 6.38 25.43 2.38
CA TYR A 324 7.53 25.46 3.28
C TYR A 324 8.54 26.51 2.81
N LYS A 325 8.87 27.46 3.69
CA LYS A 325 10.01 28.36 3.51
C LYS A 325 11.29 27.67 3.98
N ALA A 326 12.45 28.24 3.64
CA ALA A 326 13.74 27.76 4.14
C ALA A 326 13.80 27.69 5.68
N SER A 327 13.14 28.63 6.38
CA SER A 327 13.04 28.64 7.85
C SER A 327 12.19 27.51 8.44
N ASP A 328 11.33 26.90 7.63
CA ASP A 328 10.42 25.82 8.06
C ASP A 328 11.08 24.45 7.88
N LYS A 329 12.32 24.42 7.37
CA LYS A 329 13.10 23.22 7.12
C LYS A 329 14.31 23.17 8.06
N GLY A 330 14.76 21.96 8.37
CA GLY A 330 15.99 21.73 9.09
C GLY A 330 17.21 22.21 8.29
N THR A 331 18.32 22.40 9.00
CA THR A 331 19.59 22.78 8.39
C THR A 331 20.31 21.55 7.87
N ASP A 332 20.92 21.69 6.69
CA ASP A 332 21.75 20.66 6.07
C ASP A 332 22.93 20.27 6.98
N GLY A 333 23.11 18.96 7.19
CA GLY A 333 24.40 18.41 7.65
C GLY A 333 25.45 18.48 6.53
N LEU A 334 26.43 17.58 6.54
CA LEU A 334 27.48 17.48 5.51
C LEU A 334 26.93 17.25 4.07
N PHE A 335 25.64 16.94 3.93
CA PHE A 335 24.93 16.70 2.67
C PHE A 335 23.78 17.70 2.53
N SER A 336 23.58 18.24 1.31
CA SER A 336 22.67 19.35 0.98
C SER A 336 21.17 19.10 1.13
N THR A 337 20.77 17.97 1.71
CA THR A 337 19.39 17.71 2.14
C THR A 337 19.42 16.82 3.38
N THR A 338 18.97 17.32 4.53
CA THR A 338 18.73 16.48 5.71
C THR A 338 17.30 15.97 5.63
N ASN A 339 17.06 14.66 5.63
CA ASN A 339 15.70 14.11 5.73
C ASN A 339 15.65 13.16 6.93
N ALA A 340 14.64 13.34 7.78
CA ALA A 340 14.46 12.56 8.99
C ALA A 340 13.08 11.89 8.99
N TYR A 341 13.00 10.69 8.45
CA TYR A 341 11.74 9.94 8.33
C TYR A 341 11.46 9.16 9.62
N VAL A 342 10.43 9.60 10.35
CA VAL A 342 10.10 9.08 11.68
C VAL A 342 8.75 8.38 11.68
N PHE A 343 8.76 7.08 11.99
CA PHE A 343 7.53 6.32 12.24
C PHE A 343 6.91 6.71 13.58
N THR A 344 5.66 7.13 13.53
CA THR A 344 4.90 7.67 14.67
C THR A 344 3.49 7.08 14.68
N ASN A 345 2.74 7.31 15.77
CA ASN A 345 1.32 6.94 15.80
C ASN A 345 0.38 8.11 15.50
N THR A 346 -0.86 7.78 15.13
CA THR A 346 -2.01 8.67 15.05
C THR A 346 -3.30 7.94 15.48
N LYS A 347 -4.34 8.69 15.85
CA LYS A 347 -5.70 8.19 16.15
C LYS A 347 -6.69 8.43 15.00
N VAL A 348 -6.18 8.94 13.89
CA VAL A 348 -6.97 9.30 12.71
C VAL A 348 -7.15 8.06 11.84
N GLY A 349 -8.37 7.84 11.36
CA GLY A 349 -8.73 6.67 10.55
C GLY A 349 -9.82 5.83 11.19
N TYR A 350 -10.67 5.26 10.34
CA TYR A 350 -11.74 4.34 10.70
C TYR A 350 -12.22 3.56 9.47
N GLN A 351 -12.93 2.47 9.72
CA GLN A 351 -13.58 1.67 8.69
C GLN A 351 -15.01 1.37 9.12
N PHE A 352 -15.96 1.48 8.19
CA PHE A 352 -17.32 1.01 8.35
C PHE A 352 -17.62 0.03 7.22
N ASN A 353 -18.11 -1.15 7.58
CA ASN A 353 -18.48 -2.18 6.63
C ASN A 353 -19.89 -2.69 6.91
N TRP A 354 -20.70 -2.79 5.87
CA TRP A 354 -21.99 -3.45 5.91
C TRP A 354 -22.06 -4.47 4.78
N SER A 355 -22.47 -5.69 5.09
CA SER A 355 -22.69 -6.74 4.10
C SER A 355 -24.06 -7.40 4.28
N VAL A 356 -24.60 -7.89 3.17
CA VAL A 356 -25.80 -8.71 3.13
C VAL A 356 -25.64 -9.78 2.06
N GLN A 357 -26.05 -11.01 2.36
CA GLN A 357 -26.00 -12.14 1.45
C GLN A 357 -27.28 -12.97 1.60
N ALA A 358 -27.81 -13.48 0.49
CA ALA A 358 -28.81 -14.54 0.48
C ALA A 358 -28.28 -15.74 -0.28
N GLN A 359 -28.57 -16.95 0.19
CA GLN A 359 -28.25 -18.20 -0.50
C GLN A 359 -29.37 -19.24 -0.38
N GLN A 360 -29.49 -20.09 -1.40
CA GLN A 360 -30.47 -21.17 -1.45
C GLN A 360 -29.88 -22.41 -2.12
N ASN A 361 -30.12 -23.57 -1.50
CA ASN A 361 -30.05 -24.87 -2.16
C ASN A 361 -31.46 -25.29 -2.56
N PHE A 362 -31.72 -25.42 -3.85
CA PHE A 362 -33.01 -25.84 -4.39
C PHE A 362 -33.08 -27.36 -4.49
N LYS A 363 -34.26 -27.94 -4.22
CA LYS A 363 -34.48 -29.40 -4.28
C LYS A 363 -34.18 -30.01 -5.64
N ASN A 364 -34.27 -29.22 -6.72
CA ASN A 364 -33.97 -29.67 -8.08
C ASN A 364 -32.46 -29.65 -8.40
N GLY A 365 -31.57 -29.40 -7.43
CA GLY A 365 -30.11 -29.42 -7.63
C GLY A 365 -29.49 -28.11 -8.11
N TRP A 366 -30.25 -27.01 -8.08
CA TRP A 366 -29.68 -25.66 -8.20
C TRP A 366 -29.13 -25.18 -6.85
N TYR A 367 -28.03 -24.44 -6.92
CA TYR A 367 -27.56 -23.57 -5.86
C TYR A 367 -27.47 -22.14 -6.42
N ALA A 368 -27.87 -21.16 -5.63
CA ALA A 368 -27.67 -19.75 -5.97
C ALA A 368 -27.32 -18.93 -4.72
N MET A 369 -26.46 -17.92 -4.91
CA MET A 369 -26.18 -16.89 -3.92
C MET A 369 -26.10 -15.50 -4.59
N ALA A 370 -26.47 -14.48 -3.84
CA ALA A 370 -26.18 -13.10 -4.17
C ALA A 370 -25.78 -12.36 -2.90
N GLY A 371 -24.79 -11.48 -3.00
CA GLY A 371 -24.29 -10.69 -1.88
C GLY A 371 -23.88 -9.29 -2.29
N TYR A 372 -24.00 -8.37 -1.35
CA TYR A 372 -23.58 -6.98 -1.47
C TYR A 372 -22.75 -6.57 -0.26
N ASN A 373 -21.74 -5.74 -0.51
CA ASN A 373 -20.87 -5.16 0.49
C ASN A 373 -20.70 -3.66 0.25
N PHE A 374 -20.94 -2.87 1.29
CA PHE A 374 -20.65 -1.45 1.37
C PHE A 374 -19.48 -1.19 2.31
N LEU A 375 -18.52 -0.37 1.91
CA LEU A 375 -17.32 -0.03 2.68
C LEU A 375 -17.06 1.48 2.68
N ILE A 376 -16.80 2.02 3.85
CA ILE A 376 -16.09 3.28 4.03
C ILE A 376 -14.76 2.94 4.70
N ALA A 377 -13.66 3.35 4.09
CA ALA A 377 -12.33 3.23 4.67
C ALA A 377 -11.65 4.60 4.67
N LYS A 378 -11.22 5.04 5.85
CA LYS A 378 -10.55 6.30 6.08
C LYS A 378 -9.26 6.05 6.86
N ASP A 379 -8.19 6.75 6.50
CA ASP A 379 -6.92 6.75 7.22
C ASP A 379 -6.22 8.11 7.11
N ALA A 380 -5.16 8.30 7.91
CA ALA A 380 -4.26 9.43 7.76
C ALA A 380 -3.22 9.20 6.66
N SER A 381 -2.81 7.94 6.46
CA SER A 381 -1.77 7.53 5.53
C SER A 381 -1.96 6.04 5.17
N SER A 382 -2.17 5.76 3.88
CA SER A 382 -2.24 4.40 3.36
C SER A 382 -0.82 3.90 3.06
N VAL A 383 -0.10 3.43 4.08
CA VAL A 383 1.32 3.07 3.96
C VAL A 383 1.49 1.79 3.12
N SER A 384 2.12 1.93 1.96
CA SER A 384 2.43 0.84 1.01
C SER A 384 3.91 0.83 0.62
N ALA A 385 4.81 0.79 1.60
CA ALA A 385 6.24 0.93 1.35
C ALA A 385 7.11 0.15 2.33
N GLU A 386 8.25 -0.33 1.86
CA GLU A 386 9.28 -1.02 2.64
C GLU A 386 10.28 -0.05 3.28
N ILE A 387 10.29 1.21 2.84
CA ILE A 387 11.20 2.26 3.28
C ILE A 387 10.41 3.47 3.79
N SER A 388 10.90 4.07 4.88
CA SER A 388 10.23 5.19 5.55
C SER A 388 10.09 6.43 4.64
N SER A 389 11.08 6.73 3.80
CA SER A 389 10.99 7.84 2.85
C SER A 389 9.86 7.66 1.85
N ASP A 390 9.79 6.47 1.23
CA ASP A 390 8.76 6.15 0.24
C ASP A 390 7.36 6.16 0.85
N ALA A 391 7.23 5.76 2.13
CA ALA A 391 5.97 5.90 2.86
C ALA A 391 5.53 7.37 3.05
N PHE A 392 6.49 8.30 3.22
CA PHE A 392 6.22 9.74 3.26
C PHE A 392 5.94 10.29 1.85
N ASP A 393 6.75 9.92 0.86
CA ASP A 393 6.63 10.41 -0.52
C ASP A 393 5.37 9.92 -1.23
N ARG A 394 4.83 8.76 -0.80
CA ARG A 394 3.57 8.18 -1.30
C ARG A 394 2.37 8.54 -0.45
N ASN A 395 2.44 9.62 0.32
CA ASN A 395 1.35 10.10 1.13
C ASN A 395 0.82 11.43 0.56
N PRO A 396 -0.31 11.46 -0.15
CA PRO A 396 -0.81 12.71 -0.73
C PRO A 396 -1.05 13.77 0.35
N ILE A 397 -0.56 14.98 0.10
CA ILE A 397 -0.50 16.07 1.08
C ILE A 397 -1.13 17.33 0.51
N LEU A 398 -1.78 18.07 1.40
CA LEU A 398 -2.17 19.46 1.20
C LEU A 398 -1.74 20.23 2.45
N ASN A 399 -1.04 21.35 2.25
CA ASN A 399 -0.53 22.22 3.31
C ASN A 399 0.60 21.58 4.14
N ASN A 400 0.30 20.99 5.30
CA ASN A 400 1.33 20.49 6.23
C ASN A 400 1.52 18.99 6.06
N ALA A 401 2.71 18.59 5.58
CA ALA A 401 3.10 17.22 5.30
C ALA A 401 3.10 16.30 6.55
N ASN A 402 3.35 16.86 7.73
CA ASN A 402 3.42 16.10 8.98
C ASN A 402 2.09 16.01 9.73
N GLN A 403 1.06 16.72 9.27
CA GLN A 403 -0.26 16.71 9.90
C GLN A 403 -1.03 15.44 9.52
N ALA A 404 -1.53 14.72 10.54
CA ALA A 404 -2.46 13.61 10.28
C ALA A 404 -3.85 14.16 9.97
N ILE A 405 -4.33 13.95 8.74
CA ILE A 405 -5.64 14.40 8.26
C ILE A 405 -6.47 13.18 7.90
N GLU A 406 -7.72 13.13 8.33
CA GLU A 406 -8.62 12.03 7.95
C GLU A 406 -8.97 12.13 6.48
N SER A 407 -8.61 11.11 5.70
CA SER A 407 -8.87 11.04 4.26
C SER A 407 -9.47 9.71 3.86
N ASN A 408 -9.99 9.58 2.63
CA ASN A 408 -10.25 8.25 2.06
C ASN A 408 -8.97 7.42 2.14
N SER A 409 -9.09 6.11 2.33
CA SER A 409 -7.98 5.17 2.19
C SER A 409 -7.72 4.87 0.71
N LEU A 410 -6.47 4.62 0.32
CA LEU A 410 -6.12 4.10 -1.01
C LEU A 410 -6.77 2.73 -1.26
N TYR A 411 -6.97 1.97 -0.19
CA TYR A 411 -7.49 0.61 -0.21
C TYR A 411 -8.99 0.56 0.07
N GLY A 412 -9.62 -0.47 -0.49
CA GLY A 412 -11.02 -0.83 -0.22
C GLY A 412 -11.97 -0.29 -1.28
N ASN A 413 -12.76 -1.20 -1.86
CA ASN A 413 -13.81 -0.85 -2.80
C ASN A 413 -15.09 -0.50 -2.04
N LYS A 414 -15.67 0.66 -2.34
CA LYS A 414 -16.86 1.17 -1.66
C LYS A 414 -18.08 0.28 -1.86
N HIS A 415 -18.24 -0.28 -3.05
CA HIS A 415 -19.34 -1.16 -3.42
C HIS A 415 -18.81 -2.44 -4.04
N ARG A 416 -19.32 -3.58 -3.60
CA ARG A 416 -19.04 -4.88 -4.23
C ARG A 416 -20.28 -5.75 -4.23
N PHE A 417 -20.67 -6.23 -5.40
CA PHE A 417 -21.67 -7.27 -5.58
C PHE A 417 -20.99 -8.57 -5.97
N ILE A 418 -21.48 -9.68 -5.44
CA ILE A 418 -21.11 -11.01 -5.87
C ILE A 418 -22.36 -11.83 -6.13
N ALA A 419 -22.29 -12.73 -7.10
CA ALA A 419 -23.32 -13.72 -7.34
C ALA A 419 -22.67 -15.04 -7.74
N ALA A 420 -23.29 -16.14 -7.36
CA ALA A 420 -22.92 -17.44 -7.91
C ALA A 420 -24.16 -18.28 -8.16
N ALA A 421 -24.06 -19.13 -9.17
CA ALA A 421 -25.08 -20.12 -9.47
C ALA A 421 -24.40 -21.41 -9.91
N THR A 422 -24.84 -22.53 -9.35
CA THR A 422 -24.34 -23.85 -9.71
C THR A 422 -25.49 -24.79 -9.99
N LYS A 423 -25.34 -25.60 -11.04
CA LYS A 423 -26.27 -26.66 -11.37
C LYS A 423 -25.51 -27.94 -11.71
N ARG A 424 -25.92 -29.03 -11.06
CA ARG A 424 -25.49 -30.38 -11.41
C ARG A 424 -26.59 -31.11 -12.17
N PHE A 425 -26.22 -31.73 -13.29
CA PHE A 425 -27.05 -32.60 -14.09
C PHE A 425 -26.47 -34.01 -13.99
N GLU A 426 -27.27 -34.98 -13.56
CA GLU A 426 -26.87 -36.39 -13.52
C GLU A 426 -27.66 -37.15 -14.58
N TYR A 427 -26.97 -37.94 -15.40
CA TYR A 427 -27.57 -38.62 -16.55
C TYR A 427 -26.83 -39.91 -16.90
N GLY A 428 -27.41 -40.67 -17.84
CA GLY A 428 -26.98 -42.01 -18.18
C GLY A 428 -27.48 -43.06 -17.19
N GLN A 429 -27.32 -44.33 -17.56
CA GLN A 429 -27.69 -45.47 -16.70
C GLN A 429 -26.94 -45.36 -15.36
N ASP A 430 -27.65 -45.58 -14.26
CA ASP A 430 -27.13 -45.50 -12.89
C ASP A 430 -26.40 -44.18 -12.55
N LYS A 431 -26.73 -43.08 -13.24
CA LYS A 431 -26.08 -41.77 -13.06
C LYS A 431 -24.57 -41.83 -13.27
N LYS A 432 -24.15 -42.64 -14.24
CA LYS A 432 -22.75 -42.83 -14.62
C LYS A 432 -22.08 -41.52 -15.02
N TYR A 433 -22.82 -40.54 -15.53
CA TYR A 433 -22.29 -39.25 -15.92
C TYR A 433 -22.91 -38.12 -15.11
N ALA A 434 -22.12 -37.08 -14.84
CA ALA A 434 -22.68 -35.84 -14.34
C ALA A 434 -21.94 -34.62 -14.88
N THR A 435 -22.67 -33.60 -15.29
CA THR A 435 -22.13 -32.30 -15.67
C THR A 435 -22.49 -31.29 -14.59
N THR A 436 -21.51 -30.57 -14.04
CA THR A 436 -21.76 -29.45 -13.13
C THR A 436 -21.30 -28.16 -13.77
N ILE A 437 -22.22 -27.21 -13.95
CA ILE A 437 -21.91 -25.87 -14.45
C ILE A 437 -22.00 -24.91 -13.27
N SER A 438 -20.95 -24.13 -13.04
CA SER A 438 -20.89 -23.09 -12.02
C SER A 438 -20.52 -21.76 -12.65
N LEU A 439 -21.23 -20.71 -12.25
CA LEU A 439 -20.93 -19.33 -12.57
C LEU A 439 -20.62 -18.57 -11.29
N PHE A 440 -19.61 -17.70 -11.34
CA PHE A 440 -19.32 -16.74 -10.30
C PHE A 440 -19.11 -15.37 -10.93
N GLY A 441 -19.88 -14.38 -10.48
CA GLY A 441 -19.79 -13.00 -10.93
C GLY A 441 -19.38 -12.08 -9.79
N SER A 442 -18.54 -11.10 -10.09
CA SER A 442 -18.25 -9.98 -9.19
C SER A 442 -18.34 -8.66 -9.93
N TRP A 443 -18.94 -7.65 -9.28
CA TRP A 443 -19.03 -6.27 -9.76
C TRP A 443 -18.56 -5.36 -8.65
N THR A 444 -17.46 -4.67 -8.88
CA THR A 444 -16.73 -3.95 -7.84
C THR A 444 -16.52 -2.50 -8.28
N SER A 445 -16.88 -1.54 -7.43
CA SER A 445 -16.51 -0.14 -7.65
C SER A 445 -14.99 -0.02 -7.73
N GLY A 446 -14.45 0.81 -8.60
CA GLY A 446 -13.01 0.82 -8.86
C GLY A 446 -12.15 1.19 -7.65
N ASN A 447 -10.86 0.88 -7.78
CA ASN A 447 -9.85 1.25 -6.79
C ASN A 447 -9.71 2.77 -6.71
N ARG A 448 -9.30 3.25 -5.53
CA ARG A 448 -9.07 4.68 -5.32
C ARG A 448 -7.68 5.09 -5.78
N PHE A 449 -7.54 6.37 -6.12
CA PHE A 449 -6.26 7.00 -6.43
C PHE A 449 -6.33 8.51 -6.10
N ALA A 450 -5.18 9.15 -5.98
CA ALA A 450 -5.08 10.60 -5.78
C ALA A 450 -4.62 11.29 -7.07
N TYR A 451 -5.21 12.45 -7.36
CA TYR A 451 -4.68 13.38 -8.34
C TYR A 451 -3.68 14.29 -7.64
N ILE A 452 -2.44 14.24 -8.09
CA ILE A 452 -1.32 15.00 -7.54
C ILE A 452 -0.60 15.73 -8.68
N TYR A 453 0.21 16.73 -8.35
CA TYR A 453 1.12 17.33 -9.32
C TYR A 453 2.32 16.42 -9.61
N GLY A 454 2.83 16.48 -10.84
CA GLY A 454 4.17 16.03 -11.20
C GLY A 454 5.19 17.12 -10.86
N GLY A 455 5.67 17.15 -9.61
CA GLY A 455 6.55 18.21 -9.11
C GLY A 455 6.25 18.56 -7.65
N ASP A 456 7.15 19.35 -7.05
CA ASP A 456 7.05 19.82 -5.67
C ASP A 456 6.54 21.27 -5.69
N ILE A 457 5.25 21.46 -5.41
CA ILE A 457 4.59 22.77 -5.41
C ILE A 457 4.45 23.34 -3.99
N ASN A 458 4.49 22.49 -2.95
CA ASN A 458 4.44 22.91 -1.55
C ASN A 458 5.84 23.14 -0.94
N ASN A 459 6.90 22.79 -1.66
CA ASN A 459 8.30 22.84 -1.26
C ASN A 459 8.64 21.94 -0.06
N ASP A 460 8.01 20.78 0.09
CA ASP A 460 8.30 19.82 1.18
C ASP A 460 9.47 18.87 0.85
N GLY A 461 10.01 18.95 -0.38
CA GLY A 461 11.10 18.12 -0.87
C GLY A 461 10.66 16.90 -1.67
N THR A 462 9.36 16.72 -1.92
CA THR A 462 8.81 15.57 -2.63
C THR A 462 8.09 15.99 -3.91
N ALA A 463 8.47 15.41 -5.04
CA ALA A 463 7.85 15.71 -6.35
C ALA A 463 6.59 14.88 -6.67
N SER A 464 6.11 14.06 -5.73
CA SER A 464 5.12 13.00 -5.97
C SER A 464 4.04 12.85 -4.90
N ASN A 465 3.79 13.85 -4.07
CA ASN A 465 2.78 13.78 -3.01
C ASN A 465 1.79 14.97 -3.04
N ASP A 466 2.01 15.99 -3.85
CA ASP A 466 1.24 17.22 -3.75
C ASP A 466 -0.14 17.14 -4.39
N LEU A 467 -1.22 17.25 -3.60
CA LEU A 467 -2.58 17.21 -4.13
C LEU A 467 -2.84 18.33 -5.16
N LEU A 468 -3.56 17.97 -6.22
CA LEU A 468 -3.85 18.86 -7.34
C LEU A 468 -4.84 19.97 -6.93
N TYR A 469 -4.62 21.21 -7.36
CA TYR A 469 -5.70 22.21 -7.43
C TYR A 469 -6.36 22.14 -8.79
N VAL A 470 -7.70 22.10 -8.84
CA VAL A 470 -8.44 22.06 -10.11
C VAL A 470 -8.87 23.47 -10.49
N PRO A 471 -8.18 24.16 -11.41
CA PRO A 471 -8.52 25.54 -11.76
C PRO A 471 -9.81 25.63 -12.60
N THR A 472 -10.46 26.77 -12.50
CA THR A 472 -11.46 27.26 -13.46
C THR A 472 -10.80 27.61 -14.79
N ASP A 473 -11.59 27.71 -15.86
CA ASP A 473 -11.03 28.04 -17.18
C ASP A 473 -10.36 29.41 -17.20
N GLY A 474 -10.88 30.40 -16.47
CA GLY A 474 -10.26 31.72 -16.34
C GLY A 474 -8.95 31.69 -15.54
N GLU A 475 -8.84 30.83 -14.53
CA GLU A 475 -7.56 30.62 -13.83
C GLU A 475 -6.53 29.95 -14.74
N ILE A 476 -6.94 28.99 -15.58
CA ILE A 476 -6.05 28.36 -16.58
C ILE A 476 -5.52 29.40 -17.57
N ASP A 477 -6.33 30.39 -17.93
CA ASP A 477 -5.90 31.48 -18.81
C ASP A 477 -4.79 32.33 -18.17
N ASN A 478 -4.79 32.47 -16.85
CA ASN A 478 -3.76 33.19 -16.09
C ASN A 478 -2.53 32.34 -15.72
N MET A 479 -2.65 31.02 -15.71
CA MET A 479 -1.52 30.12 -15.42
C MET A 479 -0.38 30.28 -16.45
N THR A 480 0.86 30.17 -15.96
CA THR A 480 2.07 30.19 -16.79
C THR A 480 2.42 28.76 -17.25
N PHE A 481 2.40 28.53 -18.56
CA PHE A 481 2.80 27.25 -19.16
C PHE A 481 4.11 27.42 -19.92
N ALA A 482 5.11 26.60 -19.59
CA ALA A 482 6.32 26.50 -20.40
C ALA A 482 6.04 25.67 -21.67
N PRO A 483 6.77 25.90 -22.78
CA PRO A 483 6.72 25.00 -23.93
C PRO A 483 7.00 23.56 -23.49
N LEU A 484 6.26 22.61 -24.03
CA LEU A 484 6.45 21.18 -23.79
C LEU A 484 6.84 20.50 -25.11
N THR A 485 7.96 19.80 -25.15
CA THR A 485 8.30 18.95 -26.29
C THR A 485 7.77 17.54 -26.03
N ASP A 486 6.82 17.08 -26.84
CA ASP A 486 6.21 15.76 -26.68
C ASP A 486 7.19 14.62 -27.03
N VAL A 487 6.77 13.37 -26.78
CA VAL A 487 7.58 12.17 -27.05
C VAL A 487 7.96 11.98 -28.54
N ASN A 488 7.24 12.64 -29.44
CA ASN A 488 7.49 12.64 -30.89
C ASN A 488 8.39 13.81 -31.33
N GLY A 489 8.75 14.71 -30.41
CA GLY A 489 9.60 15.87 -30.70
C GLY A 489 8.84 17.13 -31.10
N ASN A 490 7.50 17.16 -31.02
CA ASN A 490 6.74 18.36 -31.35
C ASN A 490 6.67 19.30 -30.15
N THR A 491 6.98 20.58 -30.35
CA THR A 491 6.80 21.60 -29.33
C THR A 491 5.34 22.06 -29.25
N GLN A 492 4.75 21.87 -28.07
CA GLN A 492 3.38 22.24 -27.74
C GLN A 492 3.34 23.65 -27.15
N SER A 493 2.57 24.54 -27.78
CA SER A 493 2.43 25.92 -27.33
C SER A 493 1.64 26.01 -26.01
N ALA A 494 1.88 27.06 -25.23
CA ALA A 494 1.12 27.32 -24.01
C ALA A 494 -0.41 27.35 -24.26
N ALA A 495 -0.84 27.92 -25.39
CA ALA A 495 -2.26 27.97 -25.76
C ALA A 495 -2.85 26.56 -26.03
N ALA A 496 -2.10 25.69 -26.71
CA ALA A 496 -2.51 24.31 -26.96
C ALA A 496 -2.61 23.51 -25.65
N GLN A 497 -1.62 23.66 -24.76
CA GLN A 497 -1.63 23.02 -23.44
C GLN A 497 -2.81 23.48 -22.59
N LYS A 498 -3.07 24.80 -22.53
CA LYS A 498 -4.23 25.37 -21.82
C LYS A 498 -5.56 24.82 -22.34
N ALA A 499 -5.77 24.83 -23.65
CA ALA A 499 -6.99 24.30 -24.26
C ALA A 499 -7.18 22.81 -23.95
N ALA A 500 -6.12 22.02 -24.06
CA ALA A 500 -6.17 20.59 -23.78
C ALA A 500 -6.40 20.30 -22.29
N TYR A 501 -5.81 21.09 -21.38
CA TYR A 501 -6.03 20.92 -19.94
C TYR A 501 -7.47 21.27 -19.52
N LYS A 502 -8.07 22.32 -20.11
CA LYS A 502 -9.50 22.63 -19.94
C LYS A 502 -10.38 21.45 -20.36
N ALA A 503 -10.10 20.87 -21.53
CA ALA A 503 -10.82 19.71 -22.04
C ALA A 503 -10.63 18.45 -21.17
N PHE A 504 -9.41 18.23 -20.68
CA PHE A 504 -9.08 17.11 -19.79
C PHE A 504 -9.81 17.19 -18.44
N ILE A 505 -9.89 18.39 -17.83
CA ILE A 505 -10.69 18.60 -16.63
C ILE A 505 -12.17 18.36 -16.92
N ALA A 506 -12.68 18.86 -18.06
CA ALA A 506 -14.09 18.74 -18.41
C ALA A 506 -14.54 17.29 -18.66
N GLN A 507 -13.70 16.42 -19.22
CA GLN A 507 -14.06 15.01 -19.47
C GLN A 507 -14.09 14.16 -18.19
N ASP A 508 -13.35 14.54 -17.16
CA ASP A 508 -13.31 13.82 -15.89
C ASP A 508 -14.42 14.29 -14.95
N LYS A 509 -15.34 13.40 -14.58
CA LYS A 509 -16.46 13.74 -13.69
C LYS A 509 -16.02 14.30 -12.33
N TYR A 510 -14.93 13.76 -11.76
CA TYR A 510 -14.43 14.19 -10.45
C TYR A 510 -13.72 15.54 -10.55
N LEU A 511 -12.83 15.73 -11.53
CA LEU A 511 -12.14 17.01 -11.71
C LEU A 511 -13.11 18.13 -12.12
N SER A 512 -14.00 17.88 -13.08
CA SER A 512 -15.01 18.87 -13.52
C SER A 512 -15.87 19.38 -12.36
N GLY A 513 -16.27 18.50 -11.44
CA GLY A 513 -17.02 18.86 -10.23
C GLY A 513 -16.22 19.60 -9.15
N ARG A 514 -14.92 19.80 -9.34
CA ARG A 514 -14.00 20.41 -8.36
C ARG A 514 -13.30 21.67 -8.83
N ARG A 515 -13.70 22.26 -9.95
CA ARG A 515 -13.16 23.56 -10.39
C ARG A 515 -13.20 24.60 -9.26
N GLY A 516 -12.08 25.28 -9.06
CA GLY A 516 -11.84 26.22 -7.96
C GLY A 516 -11.48 25.56 -6.62
N LYS A 517 -11.18 24.25 -6.58
CA LYS A 517 -10.92 23.50 -5.33
C LYS A 517 -9.76 22.53 -5.49
N HIS A 518 -9.08 22.22 -4.38
CA HIS A 518 -8.12 21.11 -4.30
C HIS A 518 -8.81 19.76 -4.48
N THR A 519 -8.11 18.78 -5.01
CA THR A 519 -8.54 17.38 -4.97
C THR A 519 -8.41 16.85 -3.54
N GLU A 520 -9.33 15.97 -3.15
CA GLU A 520 -9.22 15.20 -1.92
C GLU A 520 -8.32 13.98 -2.10
N LYS A 521 -7.58 13.65 -1.04
CA LYS A 521 -6.76 12.45 -0.96
C LYS A 521 -7.59 11.19 -1.20
N TYR A 522 -7.13 10.39 -2.17
CA TYR A 522 -7.73 9.14 -2.62
C TYR A 522 -9.23 9.21 -2.96
N ALA A 523 -9.69 10.39 -3.43
CA ALA A 523 -11.08 10.58 -3.84
C ALA A 523 -11.34 10.28 -5.33
N GLY A 524 -10.29 10.14 -6.16
CA GLY A 524 -10.42 9.56 -7.49
C GLY A 524 -10.81 8.09 -7.38
N GLU A 525 -11.74 7.63 -8.23
CA GLU A 525 -12.19 6.24 -8.29
C GLU A 525 -12.06 5.73 -9.73
N ASN A 526 -11.40 4.59 -9.91
CA ASN A 526 -11.38 3.92 -11.21
C ASN A 526 -12.80 3.50 -11.62
N PRO A 527 -13.06 3.28 -12.93
CA PRO A 527 -14.32 2.75 -13.39
C PRO A 527 -14.65 1.40 -12.73
N TRP A 528 -15.93 1.06 -12.69
CA TRP A 528 -16.38 -0.23 -12.20
C TRP A 528 -15.74 -1.36 -12.99
N PHE A 529 -15.32 -2.40 -12.28
CA PHE A 529 -14.80 -3.63 -12.87
C PHE A 529 -15.76 -4.77 -12.58
N ASN A 530 -16.08 -5.53 -13.62
CA ASN A 530 -16.91 -6.71 -13.53
C ASN A 530 -16.21 -7.90 -14.15
N GLN A 531 -16.29 -9.04 -13.49
CA GLN A 531 -15.74 -10.30 -13.99
C GLN A 531 -16.73 -11.41 -13.72
N VAL A 532 -16.94 -12.25 -14.73
CA VAL A 532 -17.72 -13.48 -14.62
C VAL A 532 -16.82 -14.64 -15.00
N ASP A 533 -16.73 -15.61 -14.12
CA ASP A 533 -15.99 -16.85 -14.31
C ASP A 533 -16.99 -18.01 -14.46
N MET A 534 -16.61 -19.00 -15.25
CA MET A 534 -17.41 -20.21 -15.46
C MET A 534 -16.56 -21.44 -15.26
N ARG A 535 -17.09 -22.42 -14.52
CA ARG A 535 -16.50 -23.75 -14.39
C ARG A 535 -17.47 -24.81 -14.88
N ILE A 536 -16.99 -25.70 -15.74
CA ILE A 536 -17.68 -26.91 -16.15
C ILE A 536 -16.91 -28.10 -15.59
N LEU A 537 -17.58 -28.96 -14.83
CA LEU A 537 -17.07 -30.25 -14.39
C LEU A 537 -17.83 -31.36 -15.11
N GLN A 538 -17.10 -32.33 -15.64
CA GLN A 538 -17.67 -33.56 -16.19
C GLN A 538 -17.16 -34.76 -15.39
N ASP A 539 -18.07 -35.42 -14.68
CA ASP A 539 -17.81 -36.65 -13.94
C ASP A 539 -18.10 -37.86 -14.82
N PHE A 540 -17.14 -38.79 -14.84
CA PHE A 540 -17.28 -40.14 -15.34
C PHE A 540 -17.19 -41.08 -14.15
N ASN A 541 -18.34 -41.52 -13.68
CA ASN A 541 -18.47 -42.41 -12.53
C ASN A 541 -18.36 -43.87 -12.99
N PHE A 542 -17.68 -44.70 -12.23
CA PHE A 542 -17.63 -46.14 -12.46
C PHE A 542 -17.45 -46.87 -11.13
N LYS A 543 -17.78 -48.16 -11.12
CA LYS A 543 -17.62 -48.99 -9.92
C LYS A 543 -16.26 -49.65 -9.94
N ASN A 544 -15.59 -49.64 -8.80
CA ASN A 544 -14.47 -50.53 -8.49
C ASN A 544 -14.82 -51.29 -7.21
N GLY A 545 -15.29 -52.53 -7.35
CA GLY A 545 -15.95 -53.26 -6.27
C GLY A 545 -17.21 -52.54 -5.77
N SER A 546 -17.31 -52.35 -4.45
CA SER A 546 -18.43 -51.63 -3.80
C SER A 546 -18.28 -50.11 -3.78
N LYS A 547 -17.12 -49.56 -4.20
CA LYS A 547 -16.84 -48.12 -4.16
C LYS A 547 -17.10 -47.47 -5.52
N LYS A 548 -17.71 -46.29 -5.48
CA LYS A 548 -17.86 -45.41 -6.64
C LYS A 548 -16.55 -44.65 -6.83
N GLN A 549 -15.93 -44.82 -7.98
CA GLN A 549 -14.76 -44.06 -8.44
C GLN A 549 -15.22 -43.02 -9.46
N THR A 550 -14.52 -41.88 -9.53
CA THR A 550 -14.83 -40.82 -10.50
C THR A 550 -13.56 -40.29 -11.15
N ILE A 551 -13.53 -40.28 -12.49
CA ILE A 551 -12.65 -39.39 -13.26
C ILE A 551 -13.44 -38.11 -13.52
N GLN A 552 -12.94 -36.98 -13.03
CA GLN A 552 -13.55 -35.67 -13.24
C GLN A 552 -12.66 -34.82 -14.13
N LEU A 553 -13.22 -34.33 -15.24
CA LEU A 553 -12.59 -33.33 -16.10
C LEU A 553 -13.09 -31.94 -15.70
N SER A 554 -12.23 -30.93 -15.67
CA SER A 554 -12.62 -29.54 -15.46
C SER A 554 -12.22 -28.62 -16.61
N LEU A 555 -13.12 -27.69 -16.94
CA LEU A 555 -12.87 -26.52 -17.77
C LEU A 555 -13.16 -25.28 -16.91
N ASP A 556 -12.14 -24.49 -16.63
CA ASP A 556 -12.24 -23.28 -15.84
C ASP A 556 -11.97 -22.07 -16.75
N PHE A 557 -13.03 -21.32 -17.06
CA PHE A 557 -13.00 -20.07 -17.81
C PHE A 557 -12.93 -18.90 -16.83
N VAL A 558 -11.78 -18.23 -16.81
CA VAL A 558 -11.61 -16.97 -16.07
C VAL A 558 -11.99 -15.84 -17.02
N ASN A 559 -12.87 -14.95 -16.58
CA ASN A 559 -13.37 -13.81 -17.35
C ASN A 559 -14.06 -14.20 -18.67
N ILE A 560 -15.01 -15.13 -18.62
CA ILE A 560 -15.76 -15.61 -19.80
C ILE A 560 -16.50 -14.50 -20.53
N GLY A 561 -16.87 -13.42 -19.84
CA GLY A 561 -17.45 -12.24 -20.47
C GLY A 561 -16.54 -11.67 -21.55
N ASN A 562 -15.22 -11.63 -21.31
CA ASN A 562 -14.24 -11.15 -22.28
C ASN A 562 -14.08 -12.09 -23.50
N LEU A 563 -14.22 -13.41 -23.29
CA LEU A 563 -14.24 -14.39 -24.39
C LEU A 563 -15.44 -14.13 -25.32
N ILE A 564 -16.60 -13.78 -24.76
CA ILE A 564 -17.82 -13.49 -25.52
C ILE A 564 -17.74 -12.11 -26.20
N SER A 565 -17.17 -11.11 -25.52
CA SER A 565 -17.00 -9.77 -26.04
C SER A 565 -15.72 -9.13 -25.52
N SER A 566 -14.86 -8.65 -26.42
CA SER A 566 -13.61 -7.96 -26.07
C SER A 566 -13.81 -6.66 -25.27
N LYS A 567 -15.05 -6.17 -25.16
CA LYS A 567 -15.41 -4.99 -24.35
C LYS A 567 -15.79 -5.32 -22.91
N TRP A 568 -16.09 -6.58 -22.60
CA TRP A 568 -16.52 -7.01 -21.27
C TRP A 568 -15.34 -7.49 -20.45
N GLY A 569 -15.40 -7.26 -19.12
CA GLY A 569 -14.33 -7.68 -18.22
C GLY A 569 -12.99 -7.02 -18.48
N VAL A 570 -12.99 -5.77 -18.97
CA VAL A 570 -11.79 -4.98 -19.19
C VAL A 570 -11.57 -4.05 -18.00
N TYR A 571 -10.49 -4.27 -17.25
CA TYR A 571 -10.10 -3.40 -16.15
C TYR A 571 -9.58 -2.07 -16.70
N LYS A 572 -9.98 -0.96 -16.06
CA LYS A 572 -9.51 0.39 -16.41
C LYS A 572 -8.95 1.08 -15.18
N TYR A 573 -7.89 1.86 -15.36
CA TYR A 573 -7.25 2.59 -14.28
C TYR A 573 -6.72 3.95 -14.75
N ALA A 574 -6.60 4.90 -13.80
CA ALA A 574 -5.89 6.15 -14.04
C ALA A 574 -4.37 5.98 -13.90
N THR A 575 -3.96 5.20 -12.90
CA THR A 575 -2.56 4.93 -12.57
C THR A 575 -2.45 3.54 -11.94
N THR A 576 -1.29 2.89 -12.10
CA THR A 576 -0.96 1.64 -11.42
C THR A 576 -0.37 1.86 -10.02
N SER A 577 0.10 3.07 -9.71
CA SER A 577 0.74 3.39 -8.43
C SER A 577 -0.25 3.87 -7.35
N GLY A 578 -1.45 4.29 -7.74
CA GLY A 578 -2.40 5.00 -6.86
C GLY A 578 -2.19 6.53 -6.83
N TYR A 579 -1.16 7.04 -7.52
CA TYR A 579 -0.84 8.46 -7.64
C TYR A 579 -0.84 8.85 -9.13
N TYR A 580 -1.73 9.76 -9.52
CA TYR A 580 -1.92 10.16 -10.91
C TYR A 580 -1.51 11.62 -11.09
N GLN A 581 -0.55 11.86 -11.98
CA GLN A 581 0.08 13.15 -12.25
C GLN A 581 -0.30 13.65 -13.65
N PRO A 582 -1.51 14.22 -13.86
CA PRO A 582 -1.94 14.66 -15.18
C PRO A 582 -1.22 15.92 -15.67
N ILE A 583 -0.61 16.69 -14.77
CA ILE A 583 0.05 17.97 -15.06
C ILE A 583 1.31 18.07 -14.21
N SER A 584 2.42 18.53 -14.79
CA SER A 584 3.65 18.81 -14.07
C SER A 584 3.73 20.27 -13.66
N VAL A 585 4.52 20.53 -12.62
CA VAL A 585 4.76 21.88 -12.10
C VAL A 585 6.21 22.03 -11.64
N SER A 586 6.83 23.16 -11.95
CA SER A 586 8.09 23.59 -11.34
C SER A 586 7.85 24.86 -10.54
N THR A 587 8.36 24.89 -9.32
CA THR A 587 8.41 26.08 -8.47
C THR A 587 9.84 26.52 -8.15
N PHE A 588 10.81 26.01 -8.92
CA PHE A 588 12.23 26.25 -8.73
C PHE A 588 12.83 26.93 -9.97
N ASP A 589 13.83 27.79 -9.77
CA ASP A 589 14.61 28.34 -10.86
C ASP A 589 15.65 27.33 -11.39
N GLY A 590 16.36 27.69 -12.46
CA GLY A 590 17.41 26.85 -13.05
C GLY A 590 18.61 26.58 -12.11
N ALA A 591 18.68 27.23 -10.96
CA ALA A 591 19.68 26.99 -9.91
C ALA A 591 19.11 26.16 -8.74
N GLY A 592 17.87 25.67 -8.83
CA GLY A 592 17.22 24.86 -7.80
C GLY A 592 16.69 25.66 -6.61
N LYS A 593 16.56 26.99 -6.72
CA LYS A 593 16.02 27.83 -5.65
C LYS A 593 14.50 27.96 -5.80
N PHE A 594 13.78 27.73 -4.71
CA PHE A 594 12.33 27.91 -4.66
C PHE A 594 11.94 29.37 -4.95
N THR A 595 11.12 29.57 -5.99
CA THR A 595 10.67 30.89 -6.46
C THR A 595 9.23 31.21 -6.03
N ASN A 596 8.48 30.21 -5.57
CA ASN A 596 7.05 30.31 -5.25
C ASN A 596 6.17 30.74 -6.44
N ASN A 597 6.67 30.66 -7.67
CA ASN A 597 5.96 31.02 -8.90
C ASN A 597 5.84 29.77 -9.79
N PRO A 598 4.69 29.06 -9.75
CA PRO A 598 4.49 27.83 -10.50
C PRO A 598 4.56 28.01 -12.02
N ILE A 599 5.33 27.14 -12.67
CA ILE A 599 5.38 26.97 -14.13
C ILE A 599 4.88 25.58 -14.45
N TYR A 600 3.87 25.48 -15.30
CA TYR A 600 3.17 24.23 -15.61
C TYR A 600 3.54 23.67 -16.98
N GLN A 601 3.42 22.36 -17.14
CA GLN A 601 3.36 21.70 -18.44
C GLN A 601 2.28 20.62 -18.44
N PHE A 602 1.53 20.52 -19.54
CA PHE A 602 0.49 19.52 -19.76
C PHE A 602 0.62 18.93 -21.17
N ASP A 603 0.65 17.61 -21.30
CA ASP A 603 0.70 16.95 -22.62
C ASP A 603 -0.69 16.95 -23.29
N PRO A 604 -0.90 17.67 -24.42
CA PRO A 604 -2.17 17.68 -25.14
C PRO A 604 -2.62 16.31 -25.67
N SER A 605 -1.74 15.32 -25.71
CA SER A 605 -2.09 13.93 -26.07
C SER A 605 -2.92 13.24 -24.98
N THR A 606 -2.87 13.74 -23.74
CA THR A 606 -3.61 13.20 -22.59
C THR A 606 -5.07 13.63 -22.64
N LYS A 607 -5.91 12.79 -23.26
CA LYS A 607 -7.34 13.08 -23.51
C LYS A 607 -8.32 12.38 -22.57
N SER A 608 -7.86 11.39 -21.80
CA SER A 608 -8.69 10.57 -20.91
C SER A 608 -7.94 10.29 -19.63
N THR A 609 -8.64 10.37 -18.49
CA THR A 609 -8.08 9.97 -17.19
C THR A 609 -7.77 8.48 -17.17
N PHE A 610 -8.64 7.66 -17.76
CA PHE A 610 -8.58 6.22 -17.63
C PHE A 610 -8.07 5.56 -18.90
N THR A 611 -7.19 4.58 -18.72
CA THR A 611 -6.74 3.68 -19.79
C THR A 611 -7.17 2.25 -19.49
N SER A 612 -7.31 1.44 -20.53
CA SER A 612 -7.59 0.00 -20.42
C SER A 612 -6.32 -0.75 -20.06
N SER A 613 -6.41 -1.67 -19.10
CA SER A 613 -5.27 -2.50 -18.70
C SER A 613 -4.89 -3.46 -19.84
N PRO A 614 -3.60 -3.47 -20.24
CA PRO A 614 -3.08 -4.44 -21.19
C PRO A 614 -2.85 -5.83 -20.55
N ASP A 615 -2.95 -5.92 -19.22
CA ASP A 615 -2.52 -7.07 -18.42
C ASP A 615 -3.52 -8.23 -18.43
N ILE A 616 -3.06 -9.36 -17.90
CA ILE A 616 -3.79 -10.63 -17.86
C ILE A 616 -5.16 -10.54 -17.16
N ILE A 617 -5.33 -9.59 -16.22
CA ILE A 617 -6.61 -9.36 -15.52
C ILE A 617 -7.74 -8.96 -16.48
N SER A 618 -7.40 -8.35 -17.62
CA SER A 618 -8.36 -7.95 -18.66
C SER A 618 -8.46 -8.96 -19.80
N ARG A 619 -7.94 -10.18 -19.62
CA ARG A 619 -7.95 -11.25 -20.61
C ARG A 619 -8.78 -12.42 -20.10
N TRP A 620 -9.42 -13.13 -21.01
CA TRP A 620 -9.98 -14.43 -20.68
C TRP A 620 -8.87 -15.47 -20.62
N GLN A 621 -9.03 -16.47 -19.75
CA GLN A 621 -8.12 -17.60 -19.62
C GLN A 621 -8.94 -18.89 -19.56
N LEU A 622 -8.37 -19.98 -20.07
CA LEU A 622 -8.95 -21.32 -19.97
C LEU A 622 -7.94 -22.27 -19.34
N GLN A 623 -8.35 -22.92 -18.26
CA GLN A 623 -7.58 -23.95 -17.59
C GLN A 623 -8.30 -25.30 -17.68
N PHE A 624 -7.54 -26.35 -17.98
CA PHE A 624 -8.00 -27.73 -18.04
C PHE A 624 -7.49 -28.51 -16.82
N GLY A 625 -8.33 -29.35 -16.24
CA GLY A 625 -7.96 -30.18 -15.09
C GLY A 625 -8.48 -31.61 -15.22
N VAL A 626 -7.76 -32.54 -14.60
CA VAL A 626 -8.18 -33.93 -14.41
C VAL A 626 -8.00 -34.29 -12.95
N ARG A 627 -9.03 -34.87 -12.34
CA ARG A 627 -9.01 -35.35 -10.96
C ARG A 627 -9.56 -36.76 -10.90
N TYR A 628 -8.87 -37.62 -10.15
CA TYR A 628 -9.39 -38.93 -9.77
C TYR A 628 -9.92 -38.87 -8.32
N ILE A 629 -11.11 -39.41 -8.08
CA ILE A 629 -11.78 -39.42 -6.77
C ILE A 629 -12.03 -40.86 -6.36
N PHE A 630 -11.48 -41.24 -5.20
CA PHE A 630 -11.46 -42.59 -4.63
C PHE A 630 -12.74 -43.01 -3.91
#